data_AF-A0A9K3IIJ7-F1
#
_entry.id   AF-A0A9K3IIJ7-F1
#
_cell.length_a   1.000
_cell.length_b   1.000
_cell.length_c   1.000
_cell.angle_alpha   90.00
_cell.angle_beta   90.00
_cell.angle_gamma   90.00
#
_symmetry.space_group_name_H-M   'P 1'
#
loop_
_entity.id
_entity.type
_entity.pdbx_description
1 polymer ?
#
loop_
_entity_poly.entity_id
_entity_poly.type
_entity_poly.pdbx_seq_one_letter_code
_entity_poly.pdbx_strand_id
1 'polypeptide(L)'
;MEVWFLISRWLKISLIFAFSLTDMLEIHEFSGLGSKAKDILKGIIMVGWWCIWKARNETRFSNKLFSANRIVEDIKSLGFLWYSHRSNCKNVSWANWVSFSLM
;
A
#
# COMPACT_ATOMS: atom_id res chain seq x y z
N MET A 1 -3.24 0.13 12.83
CA MET A 1 -2.49 -1.15 12.80
C MET A 1 -3.07 -2.14 11.80
N GLU A 2 -4.38 -2.40 11.82
CA GLU A 2 -5.01 -3.43 10.94
C GLU A 2 -4.74 -3.25 9.44
N VAL A 3 -4.84 -2.03 8.90
CA VAL A 3 -4.51 -1.75 7.48
C VAL A 3 -3.10 -2.19 7.14
N TRP A 4 -2.11 -1.79 7.94
CA TRP A 4 -0.70 -2.11 7.69
C TRP A 4 -0.40 -3.61 7.85
N PHE A 5 -1.07 -4.28 8.78
CA PHE A 5 -1.03 -5.74 8.90
C PHE A 5 -1.51 -6.44 7.62
N LEU A 6 -2.66 -6.01 7.09
CA LEU A 6 -3.21 -6.55 5.85
C LEU A 6 -2.32 -6.25 4.63
N ILE A 7 -1.71 -5.07 4.60
CA ILE A 7 -0.72 -4.70 3.56
C ILE A 7 0.52 -5.61 3.66
N SER A 8 1.12 -5.80 4.83
CA SER A 8 2.25 -6.72 5.00
C SER A 8 1.95 -8.13 4.48
N ARG A 9 0.77 -8.65 4.82
CA ARG A 9 0.31 -9.97 4.36
C ARG A 9 0.12 -10.01 2.84
N TRP A 10 -0.43 -8.96 2.24
CA TRP A 10 -0.57 -8.86 0.79
C TRP A 10 0.79 -8.83 0.08
N LEU A 11 1.73 -8.05 0.60
CA LEU A 11 3.07 -7.88 0.02
C LEU A 11 4.05 -9.01 0.37
N LYS A 12 3.63 -9.97 1.21
CA LYS A 12 4.44 -11.11 1.67
C LYS A 12 5.74 -10.68 2.36
N ILE A 13 5.68 -9.59 3.12
CA ILE A 13 6.81 -9.06 3.92
C ILE A 13 6.53 -9.23 5.41
N SER A 14 7.58 -9.04 6.23
CA SER A 14 7.45 -8.92 7.67
C SER A 14 6.42 -7.84 8.06
N LEU A 15 5.81 -8.01 9.23
CA LEU A 15 4.80 -7.09 9.73
C LEU A 15 5.35 -5.66 9.77
N ILE A 16 4.63 -4.73 9.15
CA ILE A 16 4.93 -3.31 9.19
C ILE A 16 4.60 -2.81 10.59
N PHE A 17 5.66 -2.49 11.33
CA PHE A 17 5.57 -1.91 12.66
C PHE A 17 6.34 -0.60 12.65
N ALA A 18 5.63 0.50 12.82
CA ALA A 18 6.18 1.84 12.69
C ALA A 18 5.57 2.74 13.76
N PHE A 19 6.42 3.52 14.40
CA PHE A 19 6.09 4.48 15.46
C PHE A 19 6.25 5.92 14.97
N SER A 20 6.97 6.11 13.88
CA SER A 20 7.16 7.39 13.22
C SER A 20 6.85 7.31 11.72
N LEU A 21 6.69 8.48 11.08
CA LEU A 21 6.60 8.56 9.62
C LEU A 21 7.92 8.14 8.96
N THR A 22 9.05 8.38 9.62
CA THR A 22 10.38 8.00 9.14
C THR A 22 10.49 6.47 9.08
N ASP A 23 10.03 5.76 10.11
CA ASP A 23 10.05 4.29 10.14
C ASP A 23 9.28 3.71 8.93
N MET A 24 8.13 4.30 8.61
CA MET A 24 7.34 3.92 7.43
C MET A 24 8.09 4.17 6.12
N LEU A 25 8.78 5.31 6.00
CA LEU A 25 9.56 5.60 4.78
C LEU A 25 10.73 4.66 4.62
N GLU A 26 11.32 4.15 5.70
CA GLU A 26 12.51 3.30 5.69
C GLU A 26 12.20 1.80 5.62
N ILE A 27 10.95 1.39 5.84
CA ILE A 27 10.53 -0.04 5.83
C ILE A 27 10.94 -0.81 4.58
N HIS A 28 11.00 -0.14 3.43
CA HIS A 28 11.44 -0.77 2.20
C HIS A 28 12.88 -1.28 2.28
N GLU A 29 13.76 -0.66 3.05
CA GLU A 29 15.15 -1.11 3.19
C GLU A 29 15.28 -2.45 3.91
N PHE A 30 14.40 -2.69 4.89
CA PHE A 30 14.40 -3.91 5.72
C PHE A 30 13.41 -4.98 5.24
N SER A 31 12.77 -4.77 4.10
CA SER A 31 11.69 -5.63 3.59
C SER A 31 12.16 -6.97 3.00
N GLY A 32 13.47 -7.12 2.71
CA GLY A 32 14.00 -8.29 1.98
C GLY A 32 13.62 -8.32 0.49
N LEU A 33 12.95 -7.28 -0.01
CA LEU A 33 12.51 -7.18 -1.40
C LEU A 33 13.64 -6.73 -2.34
N GLY A 34 13.56 -7.15 -3.60
CA GLY A 34 14.39 -6.61 -4.67
C GLY A 34 14.09 -5.13 -4.98
N SER A 35 15.00 -4.44 -5.67
CA SER A 35 14.94 -2.98 -5.92
C SER A 35 13.59 -2.49 -6.45
N LYS A 36 13.06 -3.14 -7.48
CA LYS A 36 11.75 -2.80 -8.08
C LYS A 36 10.60 -2.92 -7.08
N ALA A 37 10.62 -3.98 -6.26
CA ALA A 37 9.58 -4.21 -5.26
C ALA A 37 9.71 -3.25 -4.06
N LYS A 38 10.93 -2.81 -3.72
CA LYS A 38 11.16 -1.73 -2.75
C LYS A 38 10.52 -0.41 -3.21
N ASP A 39 10.67 -0.04 -4.48
CA ASP A 39 10.05 1.17 -5.04
C ASP A 39 8.52 1.10 -5.04
N ILE A 40 7.98 -0.09 -5.36
CA ILE A 40 6.54 -0.35 -5.26
C ILE A 40 6.06 -0.19 -3.81
N LEU A 41 6.78 -0.76 -2.85
CA LEU A 41 6.45 -0.65 -1.43
C LEU A 41 6.44 0.82 -0.96
N LYS A 42 7.43 1.64 -1.35
CA LYS A 42 7.40 3.09 -1.11
C LYS A 42 6.12 3.74 -1.63
N GLY A 43 5.76 3.43 -2.89
CA GLY A 43 4.53 3.91 -3.52
C GLY A 43 3.28 3.52 -2.73
N ILE A 44 3.20 2.25 -2.32
CA ILE A 44 2.07 1.70 -1.56
C ILE A 44 1.96 2.36 -0.19
N ILE A 45 3.07 2.69 0.49
CA ILE A 45 3.03 3.39 1.78
C ILE A 45 2.45 4.80 1.62
N MET A 46 2.88 5.54 0.59
CA MET A 46 2.35 6.89 0.30
C MET A 46 0.86 6.84 -0.05
N VAL A 47 0.44 5.90 -0.91
CA VAL A 47 -0.97 5.67 -1.24
C VAL A 47 -1.76 5.24 0.01
N GLY A 48 -1.17 4.41 0.86
CA GLY A 48 -1.72 3.97 2.13
C GLY A 48 -2.07 5.12 3.05
N TRP A 49 -1.15 6.06 3.24
CA TRP A 49 -1.42 7.27 4.00
C TRP A 49 -2.56 8.10 3.43
N TRP A 50 -2.59 8.28 2.10
CA TRP A 50 -3.67 9.00 1.44
C TRP A 50 -5.04 8.33 1.67
N CYS A 51 -5.14 7.02 1.45
CA CYS A 51 -6.38 6.26 1.63
C CYS A 51 -6.84 6.27 3.10
N ILE A 52 -5.92 6.13 4.06
CA ILE A 52 -6.23 6.24 5.50
C ILE A 52 -6.73 7.65 5.84
N TRP A 53 -6.04 8.69 5.36
CA TRP A 53 -6.47 10.07 5.57
C TRP A 53 -7.87 10.32 4.99
N LYS A 54 -8.11 9.86 3.76
CA LYS A 54 -9.43 9.98 3.09
C LYS A 54 -10.52 9.26 3.88
N ALA A 55 -10.29 8.02 4.31
CA ALA A 55 -11.27 7.25 5.10
C ALA A 55 -11.59 7.91 6.44
N ARG A 56 -10.60 8.52 7.12
CA ARG A 56 -10.82 9.29 8.34
C ARG A 56 -11.68 10.52 8.11
N ASN A 57 -11.45 11.25 7.02
CA ASN A 57 -12.28 12.40 6.65
C ASN A 57 -13.72 11.97 6.31
N GLU A 58 -13.89 10.91 5.53
CA GLU A 58 -15.21 10.36 5.19
C GLU A 58 -15.99 9.91 6.43
N THR A 59 -15.30 9.30 7.40
CA THR A 59 -15.90 8.95 8.69
C THR A 59 -16.36 10.21 9.45
N ARG A 60 -15.51 11.25 9.47
CA ARG A 60 -15.77 12.48 10.22
C ARG A 60 -16.87 13.36 9.61
N PHE A 61 -16.91 13.47 8.29
CA PHE A 61 -17.75 14.43 7.56
C PHE A 61 -18.94 13.80 6.85
N SER A 62 -18.96 12.49 6.68
CA SER A 62 -20.04 11.78 5.96
C SER A 62 -20.62 10.59 6.73
N ASN A 63 -20.24 10.41 8.01
CA ASN A 63 -20.69 9.31 8.87
C ASN A 63 -20.52 7.91 8.24
N LYS A 64 -19.55 7.74 7.34
CA LYS A 64 -19.25 6.44 6.77
C LYS A 64 -18.53 5.58 7.80
N LEU A 65 -18.83 4.28 7.81
CA LEU A 65 -18.16 3.32 8.68
C LEU A 65 -16.71 3.09 8.23
N PHE A 66 -15.80 3.06 9.21
CA PHE A 66 -14.41 2.69 9.00
C PHE A 66 -14.30 1.19 8.71
N SER A 67 -13.56 0.81 7.66
CA SER A 67 -13.26 -0.59 7.33
C SER A 67 -11.84 -0.73 6.78
N ALA A 68 -11.00 -1.48 7.50
CA ALA A 68 -9.62 -1.71 7.08
C ALA A 68 -9.53 -2.45 5.74
N ASN A 69 -10.41 -3.43 5.50
CA ASN A 69 -10.46 -4.18 4.24
C ASN A 69 -10.76 -3.25 3.06
N ARG A 70 -11.75 -2.36 3.20
CA ARG A 70 -12.09 -1.37 2.16
C ARG A 70 -10.92 -0.44 1.87
N ILE A 71 -10.23 0.04 2.91
CA ILE A 71 -9.04 0.88 2.75
C ILE A 71 -7.95 0.11 1.98
N VAL A 72 -7.74 -1.17 2.27
CA VAL A 72 -6.77 -2.00 1.55
C VAL A 72 -7.15 -2.20 0.08
N GLU A 73 -8.44 -2.37 -0.23
CA GLU A 73 -8.93 -2.40 -1.62
C GLU A 73 -8.70 -1.08 -2.36
N ASP A 74 -8.95 0.05 -1.69
CA ASP A 74 -8.64 1.38 -2.22
C ASP A 74 -7.13 1.55 -2.45
N ILE A 75 -6.28 1.05 -1.54
CA ILE A 75 -4.82 1.08 -1.71
C ILE A 75 -4.38 0.23 -2.91
N LYS A 76 -4.92 -0.98 -3.05
CA LYS A 76 -4.60 -1.88 -4.18
C LYS A 76 -4.99 -1.24 -5.51
N SER A 77 -6.19 -0.70 -5.61
CA SER A 77 -6.71 -0.09 -6.84
C SER A 77 -5.98 1.20 -7.20
N LEU A 78 -5.86 2.15 -6.26
CA LEU A 78 -5.18 3.42 -6.51
C LEU A 78 -3.68 3.22 -6.73
N GLY A 79 -3.06 2.32 -5.98
CA GLY A 79 -1.65 1.96 -6.15
C GLY A 79 -1.36 1.34 -7.51
N PHE A 80 -2.24 0.47 -8.01
CA PHE A 80 -2.13 -0.08 -9.36
C PHE A 80 -2.20 1.02 -10.42
N LEU A 81 -3.21 1.91 -10.34
CA LEU A 81 -3.36 3.01 -11.28
C LEU A 81 -2.14 3.95 -11.27
N TRP A 82 -1.63 4.27 -10.09
CA TRP A 82 -0.41 5.08 -9.98
C TRP A 82 0.78 4.39 -10.59
N TYR A 83 1.00 3.11 -10.27
CA TYR A 83 2.13 2.36 -10.78
C TYR A 83 2.06 2.15 -12.31
N SER A 84 0.90 1.75 -12.83
CA SER A 84 0.71 1.46 -14.26
C SER A 84 0.87 2.70 -15.15
N HIS A 85 0.44 3.87 -14.67
CA HIS A 85 0.48 5.11 -15.45
C HIS A 85 1.73 5.96 -15.21
N ARG A 86 2.39 5.83 -14.04
CA ARG A 86 3.54 6.70 -13.68
C ARG A 86 4.88 5.97 -13.58
N SER A 87 4.89 4.64 -13.56
CA SER A 87 6.16 3.90 -13.60
C SER A 87 6.59 3.64 -15.05
N ASN A 88 7.90 3.47 -15.25
CA ASN A 88 8.45 3.02 -16.54
C ASN A 88 8.13 1.54 -16.84
N CYS A 89 7.53 0.81 -15.88
CA CYS A 89 7.19 -0.61 -16.00
C CYS A 89 5.75 -0.79 -16.53
N LYS A 90 5.60 -0.80 -17.86
CA LYS A 90 4.29 -0.80 -18.52
C LYS A 90 3.53 -2.14 -18.51
N ASN A 91 4.16 -3.24 -18.10
CA ASN A 91 3.61 -4.60 -18.27
C ASN A 91 3.15 -5.27 -16.97
N VAL A 92 2.69 -4.51 -15.97
CA VAL A 92 2.08 -5.13 -14.78
C VAL A 92 0.58 -5.31 -15.01
N SER A 93 0.15 -6.58 -15.05
CA SER A 93 -1.27 -6.92 -15.07
C SER A 93 -1.89 -6.73 -13.68
N TRP A 94 -3.20 -6.44 -13.64
CA TRP A 94 -3.95 -6.36 -12.39
C TRP A 94 -3.87 -7.68 -11.59
N ALA A 95 -3.92 -8.82 -12.27
CA ALA A 95 -3.80 -10.14 -11.63
C ALA A 95 -2.45 -10.32 -10.92
N ASN A 96 -1.35 -9.92 -11.55
CA ASN A 96 -0.01 -9.99 -10.96
C ASN A 96 0.14 -9.00 -9.80
N TRP A 97 -0.49 -7.83 -9.91
CA TRP A 97 -0.52 -6.84 -8.84
C TRP A 97 -1.26 -7.34 -7.59
N VAL A 98 -2.48 -7.85 -7.75
CA VAL A 98 -3.31 -8.32 -6.63
C VAL A 98 -2.70 -9.53 -5.93
N SER A 99 -2.07 -10.43 -6.67
CA SER A 99 -1.34 -11.58 -6.10
C SER A 99 0.05 -11.23 -5.56
N PHE A 100 0.49 -9.97 -5.78
CA PHE A 100 1.85 -9.49 -5.55
C PHE A 100 2.89 -10.48 -6.09
N SER A 101 2.65 -11.01 -7.29
CA SER A 101 3.57 -11.84 -8.06
C SER A 101 4.38 -10.94 -8.98
N LEU A 102 5.10 -10.00 -8.36
CA LEU A 102 6.08 -9.19 -9.06
C LEU A 102 7.25 -10.13 -9.39
N MET A 103 7.26 -10.63 -10.63
CA MET A 103 8.33 -11.43 -11.23
C MET A 103 9.72 -10.99 -10.75
#